data_AF-A0A529WIJ2-F1
#
_entry.id   AF-A0A529WIJ2-F1
#
_cell.length_a   1.000
_cell.length_b   1.000
_cell.length_c   1.000
_cell.angle_alpha   90.00
_cell.angle_beta   90.00
_cell.angle_gamma   90.00
#
_symmetry.space_group_name_H-M   'P 1'
#
loop_
_entity.id
_entity.type
_entity.pdbx_description
1 polymer ?
#
loop_
_entity_poly.entity_id
_entity_poly.type
_entity_poly.pdbx_seq_one_letter_code
_entity_poly.pdbx_strand_id
1 'polypeptide(L)' 'LAARNDALLVAATDNNTQGDVYAGRLEAVAVEAGCGFERLRPVADDWNEDLRARKLQKTREGGGQKTRLPHARRPRQG' A
#
# COMPACT_ATOMS: atom_id res chain seq x y z
N LEU A 1 25.37 -6.43 13.62
CA LEU A 1 24.73 -5.43 12.74
C LEU A 1 25.22 -4.04 13.17
N ALA A 2 25.53 -3.12 12.25
CA ALA A 2 25.80 -1.73 12.65
C ALA A 2 24.46 -1.08 13.07
N ALA A 3 24.41 -0.51 14.27
CA ALA A 3 23.21 0.14 14.78
C ALA A 3 22.77 1.28 13.85
N ARG A 4 21.50 1.29 13.46
CA ARG A 4 20.89 2.38 12.66
C ARG A 4 19.91 3.15 13.53
N ASN A 5 20.45 3.88 14.51
CA ASN A 5 19.65 4.57 15.55
C ASN A 5 18.61 5.55 14.98
N ASP A 6 18.82 6.09 13.78
CA ASP A 6 17.89 7.04 13.14
C ASP A 6 16.94 6.38 12.11
N ALA A 7 17.01 5.05 11.92
CA ALA A 7 16.11 4.34 11.02
C ALA A 7 14.81 3.94 11.72
N LEU A 8 13.70 3.92 10.96
CA LEU A 8 12.41 3.40 11.39
C LEU A 8 11.99 2.27 10.45
N LEU A 9 11.80 1.06 10.98
CA LEU A 9 11.22 -0.05 10.24
C LEU A 9 9.69 0.01 10.33
N VAL A 10 9.04 0.28 9.21
CA VAL A 10 7.57 0.33 9.14
C VAL A 10 7.04 -0.97 8.55
N ALA A 11 6.30 -1.74 9.35
CA ALA A 11 5.63 -2.97 8.94
C ALA A 11 4.20 -2.67 8.49
N ALA A 12 3.98 -2.55 7.19
CA ALA A 12 2.65 -2.48 6.60
C ALA A 12 2.11 -3.89 6.31
N THR A 13 1.70 -4.61 7.37
CA THR A 13 1.15 -5.97 7.25
C THR A 13 -0.37 -5.98 7.24
N ASP A 14 -0.95 -7.06 6.72
CA ASP A 14 -2.41 -7.27 6.70
C ASP A 14 -3.01 -7.25 8.11
N ASN A 15 -4.31 -6.97 8.20
CA ASN A 15 -5.05 -6.87 9.45
C ASN A 15 -5.63 -8.24 9.85
N ASN A 16 -4.79 -9.27 9.82
CA ASN A 16 -5.18 -10.64 10.16
C ASN A 16 -4.08 -11.31 11.01
N THR A 17 -4.37 -12.52 11.50
CA THR A 17 -3.46 -13.29 12.36
C THR A 17 -2.08 -13.49 11.71
N GLN A 18 -2.02 -13.69 10.40
CA GLN A 18 -0.74 -13.83 9.71
C GLN A 18 0.04 -12.51 9.72
N GLY A 19 -0.64 -11.39 9.44
CA GLY A 19 -0.06 -10.06 9.52
C GLY A 19 0.45 -9.68 10.91
N ASP A 20 -0.20 -10.17 11.97
CA ASP A 20 0.27 -10.03 13.35
C ASP A 20 1.58 -10.79 13.59
N VAL A 21 1.66 -12.04 13.12
CA VAL A 21 2.88 -12.87 13.23
C VAL A 21 4.06 -12.22 12.50
N TYR A 22 3.84 -11.72 11.28
CA TYR A 22 4.90 -11.06 10.53
C TYR A 22 5.34 -9.74 11.17
N ALA A 23 4.41 -8.94 11.69
CA ALA A 23 4.75 -7.71 12.39
C ALA A 23 5.63 -7.97 13.62
N GLY A 24 5.31 -9.00 14.43
CA GLY A 24 6.14 -9.36 15.58
C GLY A 24 7.56 -9.81 15.19
N ARG A 25 7.70 -10.52 14.06
CA ARG A 25 9.03 -10.88 13.54
C ARG A 25 9.83 -9.66 13.08
N LEU A 26 9.16 -8.70 12.44
CA LEU A 26 9.81 -7.45 12.00
C LEU A 26 10.19 -6.56 13.19
N GLU A 27 9.37 -6.51 14.24
CA GLU A 27 9.70 -5.82 15.48
C GLU A 27 10.97 -6.40 16.13
N ALA A 28 11.08 -7.73 16.21
CA ALA A 28 12.29 -8.38 16.72
C ALA A 28 13.55 -8.01 15.91
N VAL A 29 13.42 -7.93 14.58
CA VAL A 29 14.52 -7.48 13.69
C VAL A 29 14.88 -6.02 13.95
N ALA A 30 13.90 -5.14 14.17
CA ALA A 30 14.16 -3.73 14.47
C ALA A 30 14.91 -3.56 15.79
N VAL A 31 14.51 -4.32 16.82
CA VAL A 31 15.20 -4.36 18.11
C VAL A 31 16.64 -4.84 17.96
N GLU A 32 16.88 -5.94 17.22
CA GLU A 32 18.23 -6.46 16.97
C GLU A 32 19.10 -5.45 16.19
N ALA A 33 18.49 -4.70 15.26
CA ALA A 33 19.16 -3.68 14.46
C ALA A 33 19.37 -2.34 15.21
N GLY A 34 18.80 -2.18 16.41
CA GLY A 34 18.82 -0.92 17.15
C GLY A 34 18.10 0.22 16.42
N CYS A 35 17.02 -0.07 15.70
CA CYS A 35 16.22 0.93 15.00
C CYS A 35 14.78 0.96 15.52
N GLY A 36 14.06 2.05 15.23
CA GLY A 36 12.66 2.18 15.62
C GLY A 36 11.75 1.21 14.86
N PHE A 37 10.54 1.01 15.37
CA PHE A 37 9.52 0.17 14.74
C PHE A 37 8.14 0.83 14.78
N GLU A 38 7.39 0.72 13.68
CA GLU A 38 5.97 1.08 13.61
C GLU A 38 5.21 0.04 12.80
N ARG A 39 3.96 -0.24 13.18
CA ARG A 39 3.08 -1.08 12.38
C ARG A 39 1.90 -0.29 11.81
N LEU A 40 1.74 -0.38 10.49
CA LEU A 40 0.55 0.09 9.78
C LEU A 40 -0.35 -1.09 9.46
N ARG A 41 -1.67 -0.88 9.57
CA ARG A 41 -2.70 -1.86 9.21
C ARG A 41 -3.71 -1.23 8.23
N PRO A 42 -4.23 -2.02 7.28
CA PRO A 42 -5.39 -1.61 6.50
C PRO A 42 -6.64 -1.52 7.39
N VAL A 43 -7.69 -0.84 6.90
CA VAL A 43 -9.00 -0.83 7.57
C VAL A 43 -9.70 -2.17 7.36
N ALA A 44 -9.64 -2.72 6.16
CA ALA A 44 -10.06 -4.07 5.81
C ALA A 44 -9.03 -5.13 6.24
N ASP A 45 -9.27 -6.39 5.90
CA ASP A 45 -8.37 -7.50 6.26
C ASP A 45 -7.02 -7.42 5.52
N ASP A 46 -6.99 -6.87 4.31
CA ASP A 46 -5.79 -6.68 3.51
C ASP A 46 -5.73 -5.31 2.80
N TRP A 47 -4.52 -4.91 2.41
CA TRP A 47 -4.30 -3.63 1.74
C TRP A 47 -4.93 -3.52 0.35
N ASN A 48 -5.10 -4.63 -0.38
CA ASN A 48 -5.74 -4.62 -1.69
C ASN A 48 -7.22 -4.29 -1.58
N GLU A 49 -7.91 -4.78 -0.57
CA GLU A 49 -9.31 -4.44 -0.29
C GLU A 49 -9.48 -2.94 -0.03
N ASP A 50 -8.65 -2.38 0.85
CA ASP A 50 -8.58 -0.94 1.13
C ASP A 50 -8.36 -0.12 -0.15
N LEU A 51 -7.41 -0.52 -0.99
CA LEU A 51 -7.10 0.17 -2.24
C LEU A 51 -8.24 0.06 -3.25
N ARG A 52 -8.91 -1.08 -3.34
CA ARG A 52 -10.08 -1.28 -4.22
C ARG A 52 -11.25 -0.41 -3.75
N ALA A 53 -11.52 -0.35 -2.45
CA ALA A 53 -12.56 0.51 -1.88
C ALA A 53 -12.31 1.99 -2.20
N ARG A 54 -11.07 2.48 -2.00
CA ARG A 54 -10.68 3.86 -2.34
C ARG A 54 -10.82 4.17 -3.85
N LYS A 55 -10.47 3.22 -4.73
CA LYS A 55 -10.64 3.38 -6.19
C LYS A 55 -12.12 3.45 -6.58
N LEU A 56 -12.96 2.62 -5.97
CA LEU A 56 -14.39 2.61 -6.22
C LEU A 56 -15.05 3.93 -5.79
N GLN A 57 -14.67 4.45 -4.62
CA GLN A 57 -15.13 5.75 -4.14
C GLN A 57 -14.75 6.86 -5.12
N LYS A 58 -13.47 6.94 -5.54
CA LYS A 58 -13.01 7.92 -6.53
C LYS A 58 -13.74 7.81 -7.88
N THR A 59 -14.08 6.60 -8.31
CA THR A 59 -14.81 6.38 -9.58
C THR A 59 -16.26 6.85 -9.47
N ARG A 60 -16.89 6.68 -8.31
CA ARG A 60 -18.26 7.15 -8.04
C ARG A 60 -18.32 8.68 -7.92
N GLU A 61 -17.33 9.28 -7.27
CA GLU A 61 -17.21 10.74 -7.13
C GLU A 61 -16.77 11.42 -8.44
N GLY A 62 -16.00 10.73 -9.29
CA GLY A 62 -15.50 11.20 -10.60
C GLY A 62 -16.34 10.80 -11.81
N GLY A 63 -17.57 10.28 -11.63
CA GLY A 63 -18.46 9.78 -12.68
C GLY A 63 -18.97 10.81 -13.70
N GLY A 64 -18.37 12.01 -13.74
CA GLY A 64 -18.71 13.11 -14.63
C GLY A 64 -17.55 13.58 -15.50
N GLN A 65 -16.73 12.69 -16.07
CA GLN A 65 -15.92 13.01 -17.25
C GLN A 65 -15.36 11.73 -17.89
N LYS A 66 -16.10 11.20 -18.88
CA LYS A 66 -15.49 10.43 -19.96
C LYS A 66 -14.63 11.40 -20.78
N THR A 67 -13.43 11.70 -20.30
CA THR A 67 -12.44 12.39 -21.13
C THR A 67 -12.11 11.42 -22.25
N ARG A 68 -12.70 11.65 -23.43
CA ARG A 68 -12.29 11.01 -24.68
C ARG A 68 -10.77 11.13 -24.72
N LEU A 69 -10.08 10.01 -24.63
CA LEU A 69 -8.65 9.94 -24.86
C LEU A 69 -8.39 10.58 -26.23
N PRO A 70 -7.74 11.76 -26.34
CA PRO A 70 -7.21 12.17 -27.61
C PRO A 70 -6.12 11.14 -27.95
N HIS A 71 -5.96 10.82 -29.23
CA HIS A 71 -4.95 9.88 -29.76
C HIS A 71 -5.35 8.40 -29.92
N ALA A 72 -6.59 8.11 -30.32
CA ALA A 72 -6.77 7.01 -31.27
C ALA A 72 -6.27 7.48 -32.65
N ARG A 73 -5.02 7.14 -33.02
CA ARG A 73 -4.50 7.41 -34.37
C ARG A 73 -5.41 6.74 -35.39
N ARG A 74 -5.97 7.52 -36.32
CA ARG A 74 -6.70 6.97 -37.48
C ARG A 74 -5.73 6.13 -38.32
N PRO A 75 -6.14 4.95 -38.82
CA PRO A 75 -5.33 4.24 -39.80
C PRO A 75 -5.23 5.11 -41.06
N ARG A 76 -4.01 5.28 -41.57
CA ARG A 76 -3.75 5.97 -42.84
C ARG A 76 -4.44 5.17 -43.95
N GLN A 77 -5.37 5.80 -44.66
CA GLN A 77 -5.90 5.23 -45.89
C GLN A 77 -4.89 5.48 -47.02
N GLY A 78 -4.66 4.43 -47.81
CA GLY A 78 -4.20 4.45 -49.21
C GLY A 78 -3.03 5.35 -49.55
#